data_AF-A0A922MQA3-F1
#
_entry.id   AF-A0A922MQA3-F1
#
_cell.length_a   1.000
_cell.length_b   1.000
_cell.length_c   1.000
_cell.angle_alpha   90.00
_cell.angle_beta   90.00
_cell.angle_gamma   90.00
#
_symmetry.space_group_name_H-M   'P 1'
#
loop_
_entity.id
_entity.type
_entity.pdbx_description
1 polymer ?
#
loop_
_entity_poly.entity_id
_entity_poly.type
_entity_poly.pdbx_seq_one_letter_code
_entity_poly.pdbx_strand_id
1 'polypeptide(L)'
;MLDVFRGLKNLIKVNYVHIDSPVFRLHYSITVILLISFSLIVTTRQYVGNPIDCIHTKDIPEDVLNTYCWIHSTYTLRSFFHKKVGVEVPYPGIGNSREKGKEDMSDRKIYKYYQWVCFCLFFQVSLSFSDLP
;
A
#
# COMPACT_ATOMS: atom_id res chain seq x y z
N MET A 1 -17.44 -7.78 -6.68
CA MET A 1 -16.60 -7.21 -7.76
C MET A 1 -17.40 -6.77 -8.99
N LEU A 2 -18.30 -7.60 -9.55
CA LEU A 2 -19.04 -7.26 -10.78
C LEU A 2 -19.95 -6.01 -10.64
N ASP A 3 -20.58 -5.78 -9.49
CA ASP A 3 -21.40 -4.56 -9.27
C ASP A 3 -20.56 -3.27 -9.26
N VAL A 4 -19.30 -3.35 -8.85
CA VAL A 4 -18.38 -2.20 -8.87
C VAL A 4 -17.97 -1.87 -10.30
N PHE A 5 -17.67 -2.88 -11.13
CA PHE A 5 -17.43 -2.69 -12.56
C PHE A 5 -18.65 -2.12 -13.28
N ARG A 6 -19.85 -2.50 -12.87
CA ARG A 6 -21.11 -1.94 -13.40
C ARG A 6 -21.30 -0.47 -13.00
N GLY A 7 -20.94 -0.11 -11.76
CA GLY A 7 -20.86 1.29 -11.31
C GLY A 7 -19.85 2.10 -12.12
N LEU A 8 -18.65 1.54 -12.36
CA LEU A 8 -17.60 2.16 -13.16
C LEU A 8 -18.04 2.37 -14.62
N LYS A 9 -18.81 1.42 -15.19
CA LYS A 9 -19.38 1.54 -16.55
C LYS A 9 -20.37 2.70 -16.68
N ASN A 10 -21.11 3.00 -15.61
CA ASN A 10 -22.00 4.16 -15.57
C ASN A 10 -21.23 5.48 -15.45
N LEU A 11 -20.07 5.50 -14.76
CA LEU A 11 -19.16 6.65 -14.71
C LEU A 11 -18.42 6.87 -16.06
N ILE A 12 -18.29 5.84 -16.88
CA ILE A 12 -17.74 5.89 -18.25
C ILE A 12 -18.77 6.38 -19.28
N LYS A 13 -19.97 6.84 -18.88
CA LYS A 13 -20.84 7.57 -19.81
C LYS A 13 -20.22 8.94 -20.13
N VAL A 14 -19.45 8.95 -21.20
CA VAL A 14 -18.94 10.16 -21.84
C VAL A 14 -20.16 10.95 -22.34
N ASN A 15 -20.43 12.10 -21.71
CA ASN A 15 -21.44 13.02 -22.19
C ASN A 15 -21.03 13.56 -23.58
N TYR A 16 -21.97 13.58 -24.52
CA TYR A 16 -21.73 13.97 -25.92
C TYR A 16 -21.56 15.49 -26.11
N VAL A 17 -22.06 16.28 -25.16
CA VAL A 17 -21.97 17.75 -25.19
C VAL A 17 -20.77 18.20 -24.34
N HIS A 18 -19.78 18.82 -24.99
CA HIS A 18 -18.57 19.32 -24.34
C HIS A 18 -18.57 20.84 -24.27
N ILE A 19 -18.68 21.36 -23.04
CA ILE A 19 -18.58 22.80 -22.74
C ILE A 19 -17.21 23.12 -22.08
N ASP A 20 -16.53 22.11 -21.53
CA ASP A 20 -15.31 22.28 -20.72
C ASP A 20 -13.98 22.05 -21.45
N SER A 21 -12.92 22.66 -20.93
CA SER A 21 -11.53 22.49 -21.39
C SER A 21 -11.06 21.02 -21.31
N PRO A 22 -10.27 20.54 -22.29
CA PRO A 22 -9.79 19.15 -22.33
C PRO A 22 -8.98 18.74 -21.09
N VAL A 23 -8.36 19.69 -20.40
CA VAL A 23 -7.60 19.46 -19.16
C VAL A 23 -8.53 19.04 -18.01
N PHE A 24 -9.66 19.74 -17.84
CA PHE A 24 -10.65 19.38 -16.82
C PHE A 24 -11.27 18.01 -17.15
N ARG A 25 -11.54 17.75 -18.43
CA ARG A 25 -12.04 16.44 -18.90
C ARG A 25 -11.12 15.28 -18.56
N LEU A 26 -9.82 15.46 -18.74
CA LEU A 26 -8.85 14.43 -18.41
C LEU A 26 -8.83 14.16 -16.89
N HIS A 27 -8.95 15.22 -16.09
CA HIS A 27 -8.88 15.13 -14.64
C HIS A 27 -10.10 14.43 -14.02
N TYR A 28 -11.33 14.76 -14.43
CA TYR A 28 -12.52 14.12 -13.85
C TYR A 28 -12.82 12.73 -14.42
N SER A 29 -12.37 12.44 -15.64
CA SER A 29 -12.67 11.16 -16.31
C SER A 29 -11.55 10.13 -16.11
N ILE A 30 -10.32 10.47 -16.50
CA ILE A 30 -9.21 9.49 -16.51
C ILE A 30 -8.64 9.31 -15.11
N THR A 31 -8.36 10.39 -14.39
CA THR A 31 -7.74 10.31 -13.05
C THR A 31 -8.65 9.60 -12.05
N VAL A 32 -9.97 9.84 -12.09
CA VAL A 32 -10.95 9.18 -11.21
C VAL A 32 -11.00 7.67 -11.47
N ILE A 33 -11.05 7.24 -12.74
CA ILE A 33 -11.06 5.81 -13.09
C ILE A 33 -9.79 5.11 -12.60
N LEU A 34 -8.64 5.73 -12.83
CA LEU A 34 -7.33 5.22 -12.41
C LEU A 34 -7.24 5.11 -10.89
N LEU A 35 -7.66 6.14 -10.14
CA LEU A 35 -7.68 6.11 -8.68
C LEU A 35 -8.63 5.04 -8.12
N ILE A 36 -9.82 4.87 -8.70
CA ILE A 36 -10.77 3.81 -8.31
C ILE A 36 -10.15 2.43 -8.57
N SER A 37 -9.49 2.23 -9.72
CA SER A 37 -8.84 0.96 -10.04
C SER A 37 -7.73 0.61 -9.04
N PHE A 38 -6.88 1.57 -8.67
CA PHE A 38 -5.82 1.35 -7.71
C PHE A 38 -6.37 1.11 -6.30
N SER A 39 -7.41 1.83 -5.89
CA SER A 39 -8.12 1.61 -4.63
C SER A 39 -8.67 0.18 -4.52
N LEU A 40 -9.27 -0.32 -5.60
CA LEU A 40 -9.76 -1.70 -5.66
C LEU A 40 -8.62 -2.71 -5.57
N ILE A 41 -7.54 -2.53 -6.33
CA ILE A 41 -6.38 -3.43 -6.30
C ILE A 41 -5.78 -3.51 -4.88
N VAL A 42 -5.62 -2.36 -4.22
CA VAL A 42 -5.11 -2.29 -2.84
C VAL A 42 -6.06 -2.97 -1.86
N THR A 43 -7.36 -2.71 -1.96
CA THR A 43 -8.39 -3.33 -1.09
C THR A 43 -8.41 -4.85 -1.27
N THR A 44 -8.28 -5.34 -2.50
CA THR A 44 -8.27 -6.78 -2.80
C THR A 44 -7.04 -7.46 -2.21
N ARG A 45 -5.88 -6.80 -2.25
CA ARG A 45 -4.63 -7.28 -1.63
C ARG A 45 -4.71 -7.34 -0.11
N GLN A 46 -5.52 -6.48 0.51
CA GLN A 46 -5.73 -6.47 1.97
C GLN A 46 -6.78 -7.47 2.44
N TYR A 47 -7.74 -7.87 1.59
CA TYR A 47 -8.83 -8.79 1.96
C TYR A 47 -8.62 -10.25 1.52
N VAL A 48 -7.80 -10.51 0.50
CA VAL A 48 -7.63 -11.86 -0.11
C VAL A 48 -6.21 -12.40 0.10
N GLY A 49 -5.33 -11.68 0.80
CA GLY A 49 -3.97 -12.15 1.07
C GLY A 49 -3.40 -11.62 2.38
N ASN A 50 -2.31 -12.23 2.83
CA ASN A 50 -1.55 -11.76 3.99
C ASN A 50 -0.80 -10.47 3.59
N PRO A 51 -1.03 -9.33 4.25
CA PRO A 51 -0.36 -8.07 3.91
C PRO A 51 1.14 -8.11 4.20
N ILE A 52 1.55 -9.01 5.11
CA ILE A 52 2.94 -9.33 5.42
C ILE A 52 3.01 -10.74 6.00
N ASP A 53 4.00 -11.53 5.59
CA ASP A 53 4.32 -12.82 6.18
C ASP A 53 5.59 -12.68 7.04
N CYS A 54 5.47 -12.95 8.34
CA CYS A 54 6.56 -12.91 9.29
C CYS A 54 7.11 -14.32 9.57
N ILE A 55 8.43 -14.44 9.67
CA ILE A 55 9.08 -15.68 10.11
C ILE A 55 8.67 -15.96 11.56
N HIS A 56 7.98 -17.06 11.79
CA HIS A 56 7.50 -17.47 13.10
C HIS A 56 8.42 -18.53 13.74
N THR A 57 8.52 -18.50 15.06
CA THR A 57 9.04 -19.61 15.86
C THR A 57 7.85 -20.46 16.30
N LYS A 58 8.03 -21.77 16.54
CA LYS A 58 6.96 -22.79 16.73
C LYS A 58 5.92 -22.52 17.83
N ASP A 59 6.10 -21.49 18.65
CA ASP A 59 5.32 -21.25 19.88
C ASP A 59 4.16 -20.24 19.73
N ILE A 60 4.01 -19.55 18.58
CA ILE A 60 3.01 -18.49 18.40
C ILE A 60 2.24 -18.67 17.06
N PRO A 61 0.89 -18.54 17.05
CA PRO A 61 0.10 -18.60 15.81
C PRO A 61 0.49 -17.50 14.82
N GLU A 62 0.64 -17.90 13.56
CA GLU A 62 1.13 -17.05 12.45
C GLU A 62 0.28 -15.79 12.25
N ASP A 63 -1.04 -15.90 12.35
CA ASP A 63 -1.97 -14.78 12.15
C ASP A 63 -1.76 -13.63 13.14
N VAL A 64 -1.45 -13.98 14.40
CA VAL A 64 -1.19 -12.98 15.47
C VAL A 64 0.13 -12.29 15.23
N LEU A 65 1.17 -13.03 14.83
CA LEU A 65 2.48 -12.47 14.53
C LEU A 65 2.43 -11.56 13.30
N ASN A 66 1.74 -11.99 12.24
CA ASN A 66 1.55 -11.20 11.02
C ASN A 66 0.79 -9.90 11.31
N THR A 67 -0.27 -9.97 12.13
CA THR A 67 -1.02 -8.78 12.57
C THR A 67 -0.15 -7.85 13.42
N TYR A 68 0.64 -8.41 14.33
CA TYR A 68 1.57 -7.63 15.13
C TYR A 68 2.64 -6.93 14.27
N CYS A 69 3.26 -7.65 13.33
CA CYS A 69 4.21 -7.07 12.36
C CYS A 69 3.58 -5.98 11.49
N TRP A 70 2.31 -6.14 11.12
CA TRP A 70 1.59 -5.17 10.31
C TRP A 70 1.26 -3.88 11.07
N ILE A 71 0.83 -3.99 12.32
CA ILE A 71 0.51 -2.84 13.17
C ILE A 71 1.81 -2.17 13.66
N HIS A 72 2.74 -2.98 14.14
CA HIS A 72 4.02 -2.54 14.66
C HIS A 72 5.02 -2.43 13.50
N SER A 73 5.00 -1.25 12.85
CA SER A 73 5.76 -0.93 11.63
C SER A 73 7.11 -1.64 11.52
N THR A 74 7.36 -2.26 10.36
CA THR A 74 8.62 -2.95 10.08
C THR A 74 9.74 -1.95 9.78
N TYR A 75 10.96 -2.27 10.19
CA TYR A 75 12.16 -1.53 9.84
C TYR A 75 13.15 -2.43 9.08
N THR A 76 13.82 -1.86 8.09
CA THR A 76 14.96 -2.51 7.43
C THR A 76 16.25 -1.86 7.88
N LEU A 77 17.32 -2.64 7.98
CA LEU A 77 18.64 -2.15 8.38
C LEU A 77 19.51 -1.94 7.15
N ARG A 78 19.98 -0.71 6.91
CA ARG A 78 20.73 -0.38 5.69
C ARG A 78 22.08 -1.08 5.61
N SER A 79 22.75 -1.27 6.74
CA SER A 79 24.03 -2.00 6.79
C SER A 79 23.89 -3.53 6.61
N PHE A 80 22.67 -4.07 6.57
CA PHE A 80 22.40 -5.50 6.35
C PHE A 80 22.19 -5.85 4.86
N PHE A 81 22.23 -4.86 3.95
CA PHE A 81 22.16 -5.11 2.50
C PHE A 81 23.48 -5.64 1.92
N HIS A 82 24.62 -5.39 2.57
CA HIS A 82 25.94 -5.84 2.13
C HIS A 82 26.36 -7.19 2.74
N LYS A 83 25.55 -7.75 3.64
CA LYS A 83 25.82 -9.03 4.32
C LYS A 83 25.46 -10.22 3.43
N LYS A 84 26.14 -11.35 3.63
CA LYS A 84 25.89 -12.56 2.84
C LYS A 84 24.58 -13.24 3.27
N VAL A 85 23.65 -13.34 2.32
CA VAL A 85 22.36 -14.01 2.46
C VAL A 85 22.58 -15.52 2.70
N GLY A 86 21.88 -16.08 3.69
CA GLY A 86 21.93 -17.50 4.03
C GLY A 86 23.01 -17.89 5.05
N VAL A 87 23.89 -16.97 5.45
CA VAL A 87 24.87 -17.18 6.52
C VAL A 87 24.69 -16.15 7.63
N GLU A 88 24.73 -14.86 7.29
CA GLU A 88 24.67 -13.77 8.27
C GLU A 88 23.28 -13.13 8.37
N VAL A 89 22.50 -13.20 7.28
CA VAL A 89 21.15 -12.63 7.21
C VAL A 89 20.19 -13.56 6.46
N PRO A 90 18.93 -13.71 6.91
CA PRO A 90 17.92 -14.49 6.20
C PRO A 90 17.51 -13.83 4.88
N TYR A 91 17.54 -12.50 4.80
CA TYR A 91 17.23 -11.73 3.60
C TYR A 91 17.94 -10.37 3.67
N PRO A 92 18.38 -9.77 2.54
CA PRO A 92 19.07 -8.48 2.57
C PRO A 92 18.23 -7.40 3.24
N GLY A 93 18.82 -6.72 4.24
CA GLY A 93 18.15 -5.66 5.00
C GLY A 93 17.26 -6.14 6.16
N ILE A 94 17.13 -7.46 6.38
CA ILE A 94 16.34 -8.07 7.47
C ILE A 94 17.30 -8.82 8.40
N GLY A 95 17.29 -8.48 9.69
CA GLY A 95 18.18 -9.10 10.67
C GLY A 95 17.88 -8.72 12.11
N ASN A 96 18.47 -9.46 13.05
CA ASN A 96 18.21 -9.27 14.47
C ASN A 96 18.91 -8.00 14.98
N SER A 97 18.12 -6.95 15.21
CA SER A 97 18.65 -5.64 15.64
C SER A 97 19.22 -5.63 17.06
N ARG A 98 19.17 -6.77 17.79
CA ARG A 98 19.86 -6.94 19.08
C ARG A 98 21.37 -7.16 18.95
N GLU A 99 21.85 -7.61 17.80
CA GLU A 99 23.27 -7.98 17.62
C GLU A 99 24.19 -6.75 17.53
N LYS A 100 23.68 -5.64 16.99
CA LYS A 100 24.31 -4.32 17.08
C LYS A 100 23.57 -3.50 18.13
N GLY A 101 24.00 -3.58 19.38
CA GLY A 101 23.39 -2.88 20.51
C GLY A 101 23.23 -1.38 20.23
N LYS A 102 22.06 -0.83 20.60
CA LYS A 102 21.64 0.58 20.83
C LYS A 102 22.08 1.74 19.89
N GLU A 103 23.12 1.60 19.09
CA GLU A 103 23.84 2.67 18.39
C GLU A 103 23.32 2.86 16.95
N ASP A 104 22.71 1.84 16.35
CA ASP A 104 22.21 1.84 14.96
C ASP A 104 20.73 2.28 14.83
N MET A 105 20.26 3.23 15.64
CA MET A 105 18.92 3.83 15.42
C MET A 105 18.86 4.63 14.12
N SER A 106 19.97 5.20 13.67
CA SER A 106 20.09 5.96 12.41
C SER A 106 20.01 5.08 11.16
N ASP A 107 20.39 3.81 11.27
CA ASP A 107 20.46 2.86 10.15
C ASP A 107 19.13 2.13 9.88
N ARG A 108 18.11 2.41 10.69
CA ARG A 108 16.76 1.83 10.59
C ARG A 108 15.89 2.69 9.67
N LYS A 109 15.54 2.13 8.52
CA LYS A 109 14.50 2.71 7.66
C LYS A 109 13.14 2.13 8.03
N ILE A 110 12.24 2.96 8.55
CA ILE A 110 10.90 2.56 9.01
C ILE A 110 9.88 2.76 7.89
N TYR A 111 9.03 1.76 7.66
CA TYR A 111 8.00 1.78 6.62
C TYR A 111 6.61 1.91 7.26
N LYS A 112 6.09 3.15 7.37
CA LYS A 112 4.75 3.43 7.93
C LYS A 112 3.68 3.80 6.89
N TYR A 113 4.08 4.05 5.65
CA TYR A 113 3.17 4.62 4.64
C TYR A 113 2.09 3.64 4.15
N TYR A 114 2.33 2.33 4.24
CA TYR A 114 1.39 1.31 3.75
C TYR A 114 0.00 1.41 4.39
N GLN A 115 -0.07 1.82 5.67
CA GLN A 115 -1.33 2.02 6.38
C GLN A 115 -2.12 3.22 5.83
N TRP A 116 -1.43 4.25 5.34
CA TRP A 116 -2.04 5.53 4.93
C TRP A 116 -2.41 5.59 3.46
N VAL A 117 -1.84 4.73 2.62
CA VAL A 117 -2.10 4.70 1.16
C VAL A 117 -3.60 4.59 0.86
N CYS A 118 -4.34 3.77 1.62
CA CYS A 118 -5.78 3.59 1.42
C CYS A 118 -6.56 4.87 1.72
N PHE A 119 -6.22 5.58 2.80
CA PHE A 119 -6.84 6.84 3.16
C PHE A 119 -6.52 7.94 2.15
N CYS A 120 -5.28 8.03 1.67
CA CYS A 120 -4.89 8.99 0.64
C CYS A 120 -5.66 8.78 -0.67
N LEU A 121 -5.79 7.52 -1.13
CA LEU A 121 -6.56 7.20 -2.33
C LEU A 121 -8.05 7.53 -2.16
N PHE A 122 -8.63 7.25 -0.98
CA PHE A 122 -10.02 7.60 -0.68
C PHE A 122 -10.26 9.12 -0.72
N PHE A 123 -9.38 9.92 -0.11
CA PHE A 123 -9.50 11.38 -0.14
C PHE A 123 -9.28 11.95 -1.55
N GLN A 124 -8.35 11.39 -2.33
CA GLN A 124 -8.14 11.82 -3.72
C GLN A 124 -9.37 11.57 -4.61
N VAL A 125 -10.03 10.42 -4.47
CA VAL A 125 -11.28 10.12 -5.20
C VAL A 125 -12.39 11.07 -4.77
N SER A 126 -12.53 11.31 -3.45
CA SER A 126 -13.56 12.19 -2.90
C SER A 126 -13.41 13.64 -3.38
N LEU A 127 -12.18 14.18 -3.37
CA LEU A 127 -11.90 15.53 -3.86
C LEU A 127 -12.18 15.64 -5.37
N SER A 128 -11.76 14.65 -6.15
CA SER A 128 -11.99 14.65 -7.61
C SER A 128 -13.48 14.56 -7.99
N PHE A 129 -14.33 14.04 -7.09
CA PHE A 129 -15.79 14.01 -7.27
C PHE A 129 -16.46 15.35 -6.92
N SER A 130 -15.89 16.11 -5.98
CA SER A 130 -16.41 17.43 -5.58
C SER A 130 -16.13 18.53 -6.60
N ASP A 131 -15.17 18.32 -7.50
CA ASP A 131 -14.85 19.20 -8.63
C ASP A 131 -15.63 18.86 -9.92
N LEU A 132 -16.63 17.96 -9.87
CA LEU A 132 -17.57 17.77 -10.97
C LEU A 132 -18.58 18.94 -10.98
N PRO A 133 -18.70 19.71 -12.07
CA PRO A 133 -19.73 20.74 -12.21
C PRO A 133 -21.15 20.17 -12.29
#